data_AF-A0A917E639-F1
#
_entry.id   AF-A0A917E639-F1
#
_cell.length_a   1.000
_cell.length_b   1.000
_cell.length_c   1.000
_cell.angle_alpha   90.00
_cell.angle_beta   90.00
_cell.angle_gamma   90.00
#
_symmetry.space_group_name_H-M   'P 1'
#
loop_
_entity.id
_entity.type
_entity.pdbx_description
1 polymer ?
#
loop_
_entity_poly.entity_id
_entity_poly.type
_entity_poly.pdbx_seq_one_letter_code
_entity_poly.pdbx_strand_id
1 'polypeptide(L)' 'MATTRDRLEAEMHAAAAAGEFERAAKLRDDLRALAYDPREIHEQVPGAMGIGTQHPKPSPPANWKRPKKPDSMTKNRNR' A
#
# COMPACT_ATOMS: atom_id res chain seq x y z
N MET A 1 10.62 9.60 26.89
CA MET A 1 10.49 8.16 27.19
C MET A 1 10.65 7.42 25.87
N ALA A 2 11.64 6.53 25.73
CA ALA A 2 11.79 5.75 24.49
C ALA A 2 10.53 4.91 24.26
N THR A 3 10.02 4.91 23.03
CA THR A 3 8.83 4.12 22.71
C THR A 3 9.17 2.64 22.71
N THR A 4 8.16 1.77 22.89
CA THR A 4 8.35 0.31 22.87
C THR A 4 9.01 -0.16 21.57
N ARG A 5 8.71 0.51 20.44
CA ARG A 5 9.33 0.26 19.13
C ARG A 5 10.83 0.57 19.14
N ASP A 6 11.23 1.75 19.62
CA ASP A 6 12.64 2.17 19.66
C ASP A 6 13.51 1.20 20.45
N ARG A 7 12.95 0.60 21.52
CA ARG A 7 13.65 -0.41 22.33
C ARG A 7 13.88 -1.71 21.54
N LEU A 8 12.86 -2.22 20.87
CA LEU A 8 12.96 -3.43 20.04
C LEU A 8 13.94 -3.24 18.88
N GLU A 9 13.98 -2.05 18.26
CA GLU A 9 14.95 -1.72 17.21
C GLU A 9 16.39 -1.75 17.76
N ALA A 10 16.62 -1.13 18.91
CA ALA A 10 17.94 -1.14 19.56
C ALA A 10 18.41 -2.56 19.94
N GLU A 11 17.51 -3.39 20.50
CA GLU A 11 17.81 -4.78 20.86
C GLU A 11 18.08 -5.65 19.63
N MET A 12 17.34 -5.45 18.54
CA MET A 12 17.57 -6.16 17.27
C MET A 12 18.96 -5.86 16.72
N HIS A 13 19.35 -4.58 16.72
CA HIS A 13 20.68 -4.16 16.26
C HIS A 13 21.79 -4.72 17.14
N ALA A 14 21.61 -4.73 18.46
CA ALA A 14 22.57 -5.32 19.40
C ALA A 14 22.73 -6.83 19.17
N ALA A 15 21.63 -7.57 18.98
CA ALA A 15 21.66 -9.00 18.67
C ALA A 15 22.38 -9.29 17.33
N ALA A 16 22.10 -8.48 16.29
CA ALA A 16 22.78 -8.62 15.01
C ALA A 16 24.30 -8.34 15.10
N ALA A 17 24.70 -7.33 15.87
CA ALA A 17 26.11 -7.02 16.11
C ALA A 17 26.84 -8.14 16.89
N ALA A 18 26.13 -8.85 17.76
CA ALA A 18 26.64 -10.02 18.48
C ALA A 18 26.63 -11.31 17.65
N GLY A 19 26.08 -11.29 16.43
CA GLY A 19 25.94 -12.48 15.56
C GLY A 19 24.76 -13.40 15.94
N GLU A 20 23.87 -12.96 16.82
CA GLU A 20 22.66 -13.69 17.24
C GLU A 20 21.51 -13.49 16.24
N PHE A 21 21.68 -13.97 15.01
CA PHE A 21 20.74 -13.70 13.91
C PHE A 21 19.33 -14.25 14.16
N GLU A 22 19.20 -15.39 14.83
CA GLU A 22 17.89 -15.96 15.20
C GLU A 22 17.12 -15.03 16.16
N ARG A 23 17.84 -14.42 17.11
CA ARG A 23 17.24 -13.45 18.03
C ARG A 23 16.88 -12.16 17.30
N ALA A 24 17.76 -11.67 16.44
CA ALA A 24 17.48 -10.50 15.61
C ALA A 24 16.29 -10.73 14.68
N ALA A 25 16.13 -11.93 14.11
CA ALA A 25 14.99 -12.30 13.27
C ALA A 25 13.67 -12.26 14.03
N LYS A 26 13.63 -12.81 15.26
CA LYS A 26 12.44 -12.73 16.13
C LYS A 26 12.05 -11.28 16.43
N LEU A 27 13.02 -10.46 16.84
CA LEU A 27 12.79 -9.04 17.15
C LEU A 27 12.31 -8.25 15.92
N ARG A 28 12.83 -8.56 14.73
CA ARG A 28 12.35 -7.99 13.46
C ARG A 28 10.89 -8.35 13.20
N ASP A 29 10.51 -9.59 13.45
CA ASP A 29 9.14 -10.05 13.22
C ASP A 29 8.16 -9.42 14.21
N ASP A 30 8.58 -9.23 15.47
CA ASP A 30 7.81 -8.47 16.48
C ASP A 30 7.64 -6.99 16.08
N LEU A 31 8.69 -6.36 15.56
CA LEU A 31 8.61 -5.00 15.01
C LEU A 31 7.65 -4.90 13.83
N ARG A 32 7.66 -5.90 12.94
CA ARG A 32 6.71 -5.98 11.82
C ARG A 32 5.28 -6.15 12.31
N ALA A 33 5.06 -6.98 13.33
CA ALA A 33 3.73 -7.17 13.92
C ALA A 33 3.19 -5.88 14.54
N LEU A 34 4.05 -5.06 15.17
CA LEU A 34 3.67 -3.73 15.68
C LEU A 34 3.37 -2.71 14.58
N ALA A 35 4.02 -2.84 13.43
CA ALA A 35 3.80 -1.97 12.27
C ALA A 35 2.66 -2.48 11.36
N TYR A 36 2.18 -3.70 11.57
CA TYR A 36 1.17 -4.33 10.75
C TYR A 36 -0.18 -3.63 10.94
N ASP A 37 -0.64 -2.94 9.90
CA ASP A 37 -2.03 -2.51 9.79
C ASP A 37 -2.83 -3.62 9.07
N PRO A 38 -3.77 -4.30 9.74
CA PRO A 38 -4.62 -5.30 9.11
C PRO A 38 -5.41 -4.77 7.92
N ARG A 39 -5.55 -3.44 7.81
CA ARG A 39 -6.20 -2.78 6.67
C ARG A 39 -5.31 -2.76 5.42
N GLU A 40 -4.03 -3.08 5.47
CA GLU A 40 -3.18 -3.15 4.27
C GLU A 40 -3.42 -4.43 3.46
N ILE A 41 -3.98 -5.49 4.08
CA ILE A 41 -4.34 -6.73 3.40
C ILE A 41 -5.85 -6.74 3.17
N HIS A 42 -6.24 -6.57 1.91
CA HIS A 42 -7.64 -6.63 1.49
C HIS A 42 -7.93 -7.94 0.75
N GLU A 43 -9.16 -8.44 0.89
CA GLU A 43 -9.65 -9.52 0.03
C GLU A 43 -9.54 -9.12 -1.44
N GLN A 44 -9.14 -10.07 -2.29
CA GLN A 44 -9.08 -9.83 -3.72
C GLN A 44 -10.50 -9.69 -4.29
N VAL A 45 -10.77 -8.56 -4.94
CA VAL A 45 -12.07 -8.29 -5.56
C VAL A 45 -12.03 -8.72 -7.04
N PRO A 46 -12.98 -9.53 -7.53
CA PRO A 46 -13.11 -9.84 -8.96
C PRO A 46 -13.11 -8.57 -9.83
N GLY A 47 -12.28 -8.52 -10.87
CA GLY A 47 -12.09 -7.34 -11.72
C GLY A 47 -11.09 -6.29 -11.20
N ALA A 48 -10.61 -6.43 -9.95
CA ALA A 48 -9.45 -5.71 -9.43
C ALA A 48 -8.16 -6.56 -9.51
N MET A 49 -8.21 -7.72 -10.13
CA MET A 49 -7.06 -8.60 -10.37
C MET A 49 -6.47 -8.34 -11.76
N GLY A 50 -5.19 -7.92 -11.83
CA GLY A 50 -4.47 -7.79 -13.10
C GLY A 50 -3.39 -6.71 -13.08
N ILE A 51 -2.38 -6.86 -13.94
CA ILE A 51 -1.36 -5.82 -14.15
C ILE A 51 -2.08 -4.54 -14.60
N GLY A 52 -2.10 -3.54 -13.74
CA GLY A 52 -2.69 -2.23 -14.00
C GLY A 52 -3.94 -1.86 -13.20
N THR A 53 -4.48 -2.76 -12.38
CA THR A 53 -5.57 -2.44 -11.44
C THR A 53 -5.08 -1.66 -10.22
N GLN A 54 -3.77 -1.73 -9.93
CA GLN A 54 -3.10 -0.99 -8.86
C GLN A 54 -2.77 0.47 -9.20
N HIS A 55 -3.10 0.96 -10.40
CA HIS A 55 -2.81 2.35 -10.73
C HIS A 55 -3.64 3.29 -9.85
N PRO A 56 -3.01 4.24 -9.14
CA PRO A 56 -3.75 5.25 -8.39
C PRO A 56 -4.63 6.03 -9.37
N LYS A 57 -5.94 6.07 -9.12
CA LYS A 57 -6.87 6.91 -9.87
C LYS A 57 -6.78 8.32 -9.28
N PRO A 58 -6.22 9.31 -9.99
CA PRO A 58 -6.19 10.68 -9.48
C PRO A 58 -7.62 11.18 -9.30
N SER A 59 -7.97 11.57 -8.08
CA SER A 59 -9.25 12.22 -7.80
C SER A 59 -9.20 13.66 -8.34
N PRO A 60 -10.19 14.11 -9.12
CA PRO A 60 -10.25 15.49 -9.54
C PRO A 60 -10.42 16.42 -8.32
N PRO A 61 -9.90 17.66 -8.38
CA PRO A 61 -10.03 18.61 -7.28
C PRO A 61 -11.50 18.98 -7.03
N ALA A 62 -11.80 19.40 -5.80
CA ALA A 62 -13.13 19.89 -5.43
C ALA A 62 -13.51 21.04 -6.39
N ASN A 63 -14.63 20.89 -7.11
CA ASN A 63 -15.17 21.79 -8.15
C ASN A 63 -14.69 21.59 -9.60
N TRP A 64 -13.93 20.54 -9.91
CA TRP A 64 -13.63 20.22 -11.31
C TRP A 64 -14.89 19.78 -12.08
N LYS A 65 -15.22 20.49 -13.16
CA LYS A 65 -16.29 20.11 -14.08
C LYS A 65 -15.69 19.45 -15.32
N ARG A 66 -16.08 18.19 -15.58
CA ARG A 66 -15.68 17.47 -16.79
C ARG A 66 -16.15 18.25 -18.04
N PRO A 67 -15.27 18.53 -19.03
CA PRO A 67 -15.67 19.12 -20.29
C PRO A 67 -16.69 18.25 -21.03
N LYS A 68 -17.64 18.89 -21.73
CA LYS A 68 -18.59 18.18 -22.60
C LYS A 68 -17.81 17.54 -23.76
N LYS A 69 -18.05 16.25 -24.02
CA LYS A 69 -17.48 15.58 -25.19
C LYS A 69 -17.96 16.31 -26.45
N PRO A 70 -17.08 16.63 -27.41
CA PRO A 70 -17.50 17.17 -28.70
C PRO A 70 -18.43 16.18 -29.39
N ASP A 71 -19.34 16.71 -30.20
CA ASP A 71 -20.25 15.88 -30.97
C ASP A 71 -19.46 14.93 -31.88
N SER A 72 -19.89 13.68 -31.98
CA SER A 72 -19.26 12.76 -32.91
C SER A 72 -19.65 13.20 -34.31
N MET A 73 -18.67 13.68 -35.09
CA MET A 73 -18.85 14.02 -36.51
C MET A 73 -19.21 12.81 -37.40
N THR A 74 -19.50 11.66 -36.79
CA THR A 74 -19.95 10.42 -37.41
C THR A 74 -21.45 10.27 -37.23
N LYS A 75 -22.19 10.30 -38.35
CA LYS A 75 -23.61 9.91 -38.37
C LYS A 75 -23.69 8.42 -38.09
N ASN A 76 -24.34 8.04 -37.00
CA ASN A 76 -24.63 6.65 -36.64
C ASN A 76 -25.45 6.00 -37.77
N ARG A 77 -24.78 5.28 -38.68
CA ARG A 77 -25.44 4.41 -39.66
C ARG A 77 -25.65 3.08 -38.95
N ASN A 78 -26.76 2.96 -38.22
CA ASN A 78 -27.21 1.66 -37.72
C ASN A 78 -27.24 0.66 -38.89
N ARG A 79 -26.66 -0.52 -38.67
CA ARG A 79 -26.73 -1.69 -39.55
C ARG A 79 -27.74 -2.67 -38.98
#